data_AF-A0A2V9UWZ3-F1
#
_entry.id   AF-A0A2V9UWZ3-F1
#
_cell.length_a   1.000
_cell.length_b   1.000
_cell.length_c   1.000
_cell.angle_alpha   90.00
_cell.angle_beta   90.00
_cell.angle_gamma   90.00
#
_symmetry.space_group_name_H-M   'P 1'
#
loop_
_entity.id
_entity.type
_entity.pdbx_description
1 polymer ?
#
loop_
_entity_poly.entity_id
_entity_poly.type
_entity_poly.pdbx_seq_one_letter_code
_entity_poly.pdbx_strand_id
1 'polypeptide(L)'
;MSCIVSILNSLKAAFMKRALCLFFFFSFGFTNFGVSAAVGQAVSSDSHKPVLDRLESITTLPISDFRFHSDMAHPEDPSLDDSNWERVKVGEKWSNGSRVLRRSVEIPAKLNGYSTQGARVKLELNFESWSPLVITVFSNGGMIYHGDDLSQQALPLTVSAQPGQTFVIAVRLDEQALETHISTCRLLFEPPRDRPNPALFREEILAAQSVIAAYAEGRADRQQQLDAAVKAVDLAALDRGDQSGFDESLRQAQAKLQVLDPWLKQFTIRIVGNSHIDMAWLWPWTETVEVVRNTFRSVLDLLREYPDFKFTMSSARTYEWMEEKYPDLFKEIEQRVKHGR
;
A
#
# COMPACT_ATOMS: atom_id res chain seq x y z
N MET A 1 -12.52 -0.08 -10.57
CA MET A 1 -12.40 -1.12 -9.53
C MET A 1 -11.05 -1.11 -8.79
N SER A 2 -9.94 -0.59 -9.34
CA SER A 2 -8.62 -0.63 -8.68
C SER A 2 -8.45 0.22 -7.40
N CYS A 3 -9.41 1.08 -7.05
CA CYS A 3 -9.27 2.04 -5.95
C CYS A 3 -9.48 1.42 -4.55
N ILE A 4 -10.33 0.40 -4.44
CA ILE A 4 -10.69 -0.23 -3.14
C ILE A 4 -9.49 -0.98 -2.53
N VAL A 5 -8.68 -1.64 -3.37
CA VAL A 5 -7.48 -2.37 -2.94
C VAL A 5 -6.42 -1.42 -2.34
N SER A 6 -6.26 -0.23 -2.93
CA SER A 6 -5.35 0.79 -2.39
C SER A 6 -5.79 1.28 -1.01
N ILE A 7 -7.10 1.51 -0.82
CA ILE A 7 -7.68 1.99 0.45
C ILE A 7 -7.58 0.93 1.56
N LEU A 8 -7.80 -0.36 1.25
CA LEU A 8 -7.68 -1.44 2.23
C LEU A 8 -6.25 -1.61 2.76
N ASN A 9 -5.23 -1.42 1.91
CA ASN A 9 -3.83 -1.45 2.36
C ASN A 9 -3.49 -0.25 3.26
N SER A 10 -3.96 0.96 2.93
CA SER A 10 -3.79 2.13 3.81
C SER A 10 -4.51 1.97 5.16
N LEU A 11 -5.68 1.32 5.20
CA LEU A 11 -6.42 1.08 6.44
C LEU A 11 -5.74 0.05 7.36
N LYS A 12 -5.10 -1.00 6.81
CA LYS A 12 -4.31 -1.96 7.60
C LYS A 12 -3.13 -1.26 8.28
N ALA A 13 -2.41 -0.38 7.58
CA ALA A 13 -1.33 0.42 8.13
C ALA A 13 -1.79 1.40 9.24
N ALA A 14 -3.01 1.96 9.10
CA ALA A 14 -3.58 2.86 10.11
C ALA A 14 -4.04 2.15 11.39
N PHE A 15 -4.56 0.91 11.30
CA PHE A 15 -5.11 0.20 12.46
C PHE A 15 -4.03 -0.29 13.43
N MET A 16 -2.83 -0.60 12.93
CA MET A 16 -1.70 -1.10 13.71
C MET A 16 -1.03 0.00 14.58
N LYS A 17 -1.28 1.29 14.28
CA LYS A 17 -0.67 2.45 14.96
C LYS A 17 -1.37 2.93 16.25
N ARG A 18 -2.43 2.26 16.72
CA ARG A 18 -3.22 2.72 17.90
C ARG A 18 -2.70 2.28 19.28
N ALA A 19 -1.55 1.62 19.35
CA ALA A 19 -1.07 0.99 20.59
C ALA A 19 0.27 1.53 21.11
N LEU A 20 0.51 2.85 21.11
CA LEU A 20 1.46 3.50 22.03
C LEU A 20 1.32 5.05 22.04
N CYS A 21 0.49 5.60 22.95
CA CYS A 21 0.47 7.05 23.26
C CYS A 21 -0.20 7.29 24.63
N LEU A 22 0.55 7.12 25.73
CA LEU A 22 0.11 7.53 27.08
C LEU A 22 1.31 7.67 28.05
N PHE A 23 1.13 8.55 29.04
CA PHE A 23 2.13 9.09 30.00
C PHE A 23 3.08 10.14 29.41
N PHE A 24 3.30 11.32 30.01
CA PHE A 24 2.77 12.02 31.20
C PHE A 24 2.84 13.55 30.90
N PHE A 25 2.18 14.53 31.53
CA PHE A 25 1.34 14.69 32.75
C PHE A 25 0.18 15.69 32.39
N PHE A 26 -0.72 16.23 33.24
CA PHE A 26 -0.89 16.25 34.71
C PHE A 26 -2.40 16.09 35.09
N SER A 27 -2.75 16.41 36.33
CA SER A 27 -4.08 16.27 36.96
C SER A 27 -5.10 17.37 36.64
N PHE A 28 -6.30 16.98 36.18
CA PHE A 28 -7.57 17.31 36.85
C PHE A 28 -8.64 16.26 36.49
N GLY A 29 -9.47 15.87 37.44
CA GLY A 29 -10.27 14.63 37.33
C GLY A 29 -11.44 14.70 36.36
N PHE A 30 -11.51 13.74 35.44
CA PHE A 30 -12.75 13.33 34.77
C PHE A 30 -12.94 11.81 34.90
N THR A 31 -14.17 11.40 35.17
CA THR A 31 -14.58 10.01 35.36
C THR A 31 -14.54 9.25 34.04
N ASN A 32 -13.69 8.22 33.95
CA ASN A 32 -13.64 7.32 32.81
C ASN A 32 -14.95 6.50 32.70
N PHE A 33 -15.88 6.93 31.86
CA PHE A 33 -16.87 6.05 31.26
C PHE A 33 -16.18 5.18 30.19
N GLY A 34 -15.53 4.12 30.65
CA GLY A 34 -14.97 3.10 29.77
C GLY A 34 -16.09 2.32 29.07
N VAL A 35 -16.45 2.72 27.85
CA VAL A 35 -17.22 1.86 26.93
C VAL A 35 -16.27 0.75 26.46
N SER A 36 -16.12 -0.26 27.30
CA SER A 36 -15.42 -1.49 26.95
C SER A 36 -16.30 -2.28 25.98
N ALA A 37 -16.20 -1.96 24.69
CA ALA A 37 -16.75 -2.77 23.62
C ALA A 37 -15.94 -4.08 23.56
N ALA A 38 -16.35 -5.05 24.38
CA ALA A 38 -15.75 -6.36 24.47
C ALA A 38 -15.98 -7.18 23.19
N VAL A 39 -15.23 -6.86 22.13
CA VAL A 39 -14.99 -7.79 21.02
C VAL A 39 -13.87 -8.74 21.46
N GLY A 40 -14.16 -9.54 22.48
CA GLY A 40 -13.40 -10.74 22.78
C GLY A 40 -13.65 -11.75 21.68
N GLN A 41 -12.97 -11.63 20.55
CA GLN A 41 -12.91 -12.71 19.58
C GLN A 41 -12.21 -13.88 20.25
N ALA A 42 -12.99 -14.91 20.58
CA ALA A 42 -12.46 -16.26 20.65
C ALA A 42 -11.66 -16.51 19.35
N VAL A 43 -10.50 -17.15 19.46
CA VAL A 43 -9.68 -17.51 18.30
C VAL A 43 -10.37 -18.65 17.54
N SER A 44 -11.42 -18.27 16.80
CA SER A 44 -11.90 -19.01 15.65
C SER A 44 -10.74 -19.03 14.66
N SER A 45 -10.11 -20.19 14.48
CA SER A 45 -9.14 -20.39 13.41
C SER A 45 -9.83 -20.02 12.09
N ASP A 46 -9.37 -18.95 11.43
CA ASP A 46 -9.95 -18.52 10.16
C ASP A 46 -9.80 -19.66 9.14
N SER A 47 -10.94 -20.28 8.79
CA SER A 47 -11.03 -21.39 7.86
C SER A 47 -10.50 -21.05 6.47
N HIS A 48 -10.45 -19.76 6.13
CA HIS A 48 -9.94 -19.27 4.85
C HIS A 48 -8.44 -19.01 4.87
N LYS A 49 -7.80 -18.92 6.05
CA LYS A 49 -6.38 -18.60 6.17
C LYS A 49 -5.46 -19.45 5.28
N PRO A 50 -5.60 -20.79 5.18
CA PRO A 50 -4.74 -21.58 4.29
C PRO A 50 -4.85 -21.18 2.81
N VAL A 51 -6.05 -20.78 2.36
CA VAL A 51 -6.28 -20.31 0.98
C VAL A 51 -5.74 -18.89 0.80
N LEU A 52 -6.01 -17.99 1.76
CA LEU A 52 -5.50 -16.61 1.75
C LEU A 52 -3.96 -16.57 1.72
N ASP A 53 -3.30 -17.37 2.56
CA ASP A 53 -1.85 -17.49 2.62
C ASP A 53 -1.30 -18.08 1.30
N ARG A 54 -1.96 -19.11 0.73
CA ARG A 54 -1.53 -19.68 -0.55
C ARG A 54 -1.66 -18.67 -1.70
N LEU A 55 -2.77 -17.93 -1.79
CA LEU A 55 -3.01 -16.88 -2.79
C LEU A 55 -1.97 -15.74 -2.69
N GLU A 56 -1.54 -15.37 -1.47
CA GLU A 56 -0.45 -14.41 -1.26
C GLU A 56 0.90 -14.99 -1.72
N SER A 57 1.19 -16.24 -1.36
CA SER A 57 2.46 -16.90 -1.69
C SER A 57 2.70 -17.17 -3.18
N ILE A 58 1.66 -17.06 -4.03
CA ILE A 58 1.73 -17.19 -5.49
C ILE A 58 1.75 -15.84 -6.23
N THR A 59 1.63 -14.72 -5.50
CA THR A 59 1.60 -13.35 -6.04
C THR A 59 2.62 -12.42 -5.40
N THR A 60 3.34 -12.88 -4.37
CA THR A 60 4.34 -12.09 -3.66
C THR A 60 5.65 -12.87 -3.49
N LEU A 61 6.77 -12.16 -3.58
CA LEU A 61 8.11 -12.69 -3.28
C LEU A 61 8.79 -11.77 -2.26
N PRO A 62 8.93 -12.16 -0.99
CA PRO A 62 9.57 -11.33 0.03
C PRO A 62 11.06 -11.13 -0.27
N ILE A 63 11.56 -9.92 0.00
CA ILE A 63 12.99 -9.60 0.01
C ILE A 63 13.40 -9.50 1.48
N SER A 64 14.25 -10.42 1.94
CA SER A 64 14.62 -10.56 3.36
C SER A 64 15.64 -9.55 3.85
N ASP A 65 16.47 -9.02 2.95
CA ASP A 65 17.67 -8.26 3.28
C ASP A 65 18.20 -7.50 2.06
N PHE A 66 19.04 -6.50 2.35
CA PHE A 66 19.81 -5.71 1.41
C PHE A 66 21.29 -5.74 1.80
N ARG A 67 22.16 -5.54 0.80
CA ARG A 67 23.55 -5.14 1.01
C ARG A 67 23.59 -3.66 1.35
N PHE A 68 24.46 -3.25 2.25
CA PHE A 68 24.51 -1.91 2.82
C PHE A 68 25.91 -1.28 2.68
N HIS A 69 25.93 -0.01 2.32
CA HIS A 69 27.09 0.89 2.39
C HIS A 69 26.63 2.25 2.95
N SER A 70 27.52 3.00 3.62
CA SER A 70 27.18 4.30 4.21
C SER A 70 26.75 5.30 3.15
N ASP A 71 27.65 5.73 2.26
CA ASP A 71 27.30 6.48 1.06
C ASP A 71 28.32 6.24 -0.05
N MET A 72 27.90 6.39 -1.31
CA MET A 72 28.78 6.37 -2.48
C MET A 72 28.14 7.03 -3.70
N ALA A 73 28.97 7.36 -4.70
CA ALA A 73 28.49 7.69 -6.04
C ALA A 73 27.99 6.45 -6.80
N HIS A 74 27.02 6.63 -7.69
CA HIS A 74 26.48 5.60 -8.60
C HIS A 74 26.04 4.26 -7.96
N PRO A 75 25.25 4.29 -6.86
CA PRO A 75 24.68 3.07 -6.27
C PRO A 75 23.70 2.34 -7.21
N GLU A 76 23.35 2.89 -8.37
CA GLU A 76 22.49 2.30 -9.39
C GLU A 76 23.24 1.43 -10.42
N ASP A 77 24.55 1.59 -10.57
CA ASP A 77 25.34 0.97 -11.65
C ASP A 77 25.31 -0.58 -11.56
N PRO A 78 24.77 -1.32 -12.53
CA PRO A 78 24.69 -2.79 -12.48
C PRO A 78 26.04 -3.52 -12.47
N SER A 79 27.15 -2.85 -12.80
CA SER A 79 28.50 -3.40 -12.80
C SER A 79 29.24 -3.30 -11.46
N LEU A 80 28.68 -2.58 -10.48
CA LEU A 80 29.28 -2.43 -9.16
C LEU A 80 29.36 -3.75 -8.40
N ASP A 81 30.56 -4.08 -7.89
CA ASP A 81 30.75 -5.18 -6.95
C ASP A 81 30.38 -4.76 -5.51
N ASP A 82 29.21 -5.21 -5.06
CA ASP A 82 28.74 -5.10 -3.67
C ASP A 82 28.97 -6.41 -2.86
N SER A 83 29.77 -7.36 -3.35
CA SER A 83 29.95 -8.69 -2.71
C SER A 83 30.44 -8.65 -1.27
N ASN A 84 31.31 -7.68 -0.93
CA ASN A 84 31.92 -7.51 0.39
C ASN A 84 31.14 -6.57 1.32
N TRP A 85 29.96 -6.10 0.91
CA TRP A 85 29.16 -5.18 1.72
C TRP A 85 28.49 -5.89 2.91
N GLU A 86 28.29 -5.14 3.98
CA GLU A 86 27.48 -5.59 5.11
C GLU A 86 26.04 -5.86 4.66
N ARG A 87 25.28 -6.66 5.43
CA ARG A 87 23.87 -6.95 5.14
C ARG A 87 22.99 -6.42 6.25
N VAL A 88 21.91 -5.74 5.88
CA VAL A 88 20.84 -5.31 6.77
C VAL A 88 19.56 -6.08 6.44
N LYS A 89 18.89 -6.65 7.44
CA LYS A 89 17.64 -7.39 7.23
C LYS A 89 16.43 -6.45 7.22
N VAL A 90 15.36 -6.89 6.57
CA VAL A 90 14.04 -6.28 6.78
C VAL A 90 13.61 -6.52 8.24
N GLY A 91 13.10 -5.49 8.90
CA GLY A 91 12.86 -5.47 10.34
C GLY A 91 14.07 -5.09 11.21
N GLU A 92 15.28 -4.99 10.66
CA GLU A 92 16.47 -4.57 11.39
C GLU A 92 16.55 -3.04 11.51
N LYS A 93 16.71 -2.56 12.74
CA LYS A 93 16.74 -1.14 13.07
C LYS A 93 18.15 -0.56 13.04
N TRP A 94 18.28 0.65 12.51
CA TRP A 94 19.50 1.45 12.54
C TRP A 94 19.20 2.87 13.03
N SER A 95 20.25 3.67 13.30
CA SER A 95 20.10 5.06 13.75
C SER A 95 21.20 6.00 13.24
N ASN A 96 21.90 5.61 12.16
CA ASN A 96 23.15 6.21 11.73
C ASN A 96 23.18 6.56 10.25
N GLY A 97 23.09 7.88 9.99
CA GLY A 97 23.50 8.55 8.75
C GLY A 97 22.74 8.18 7.48
N SER A 98 23.15 8.81 6.37
CA SER A 98 22.76 8.36 5.03
C SER A 98 23.11 6.89 4.82
N ARG A 99 22.32 6.22 3.98
CA ARG A 99 22.52 4.82 3.63
C ARG A 99 22.31 4.56 2.15
N VAL A 100 23.15 3.70 1.58
CA VAL A 100 22.90 3.02 0.31
C VAL A 100 22.56 1.55 0.60
N LEU A 101 21.42 1.11 0.06
CA LEU A 101 20.98 -0.28 0.07
C LEU A 101 21.00 -0.82 -1.37
N ARG A 102 21.57 -2.01 -1.60
CA ARG A 102 21.54 -2.70 -2.90
C ARG A 102 21.05 -4.13 -2.79
N ARG A 103 20.31 -4.59 -3.80
CA ARG A 103 19.87 -5.98 -3.94
C ARG A 103 19.63 -6.34 -5.40
N SER A 104 20.36 -7.34 -5.89
CA SER A 104 19.99 -8.04 -7.12
C SER A 104 18.88 -9.05 -6.84
N VAL A 105 17.79 -8.99 -7.62
CA VAL A 105 16.67 -9.93 -7.58
C VAL A 105 16.45 -10.55 -8.95
N GLU A 106 16.30 -11.86 -9.00
CA GLU A 106 15.95 -12.61 -10.22
C GLU A 106 14.46 -12.95 -10.20
N ILE A 107 13.78 -12.83 -11.34
CA ILE A 107 12.39 -13.27 -11.46
C ILE A 107 12.33 -14.80 -11.56
N PRO A 108 11.79 -15.51 -10.55
CA PRO A 108 11.65 -16.96 -10.62
C PRO A 108 10.62 -17.34 -11.68
N ALA A 109 10.79 -18.49 -12.34
CA ALA A 109 9.84 -18.96 -13.36
C ALA A 109 8.42 -19.20 -12.82
N LYS A 110 8.32 -19.56 -11.53
CA LYS A 110 7.07 -19.79 -10.83
C LYS A 110 7.17 -19.30 -9.39
N LEU A 111 6.09 -18.73 -8.86
CA LEU A 111 5.87 -18.58 -7.42
C LEU A 111 4.91 -19.67 -6.98
N ASN A 112 5.39 -20.62 -6.17
CA ASN A 112 4.54 -21.64 -5.55
C ASN A 112 3.61 -22.38 -6.56
N GLY A 113 4.15 -22.70 -7.74
CA GLY A 113 3.45 -23.37 -8.83
C GLY A 113 2.83 -22.43 -9.89
N TYR A 114 2.53 -21.19 -9.54
CA TYR A 114 1.93 -20.18 -10.43
C TYR A 114 2.98 -19.48 -11.30
N SER A 115 2.74 -19.39 -12.60
CA SER A 115 3.66 -18.80 -13.59
C SER A 115 3.77 -17.28 -13.47
N THR A 116 5.02 -16.78 -13.44
CA THR A 116 5.37 -15.36 -13.46
C THR A 116 5.51 -14.79 -14.87
N GLN A 117 5.49 -15.63 -15.90
CA GLN A 117 5.66 -15.24 -17.30
C GLN A 117 4.66 -14.15 -17.70
N GLY A 118 5.17 -13.03 -18.21
CA GLY A 118 4.37 -11.89 -18.65
C GLY A 118 3.70 -11.08 -17.52
N ALA A 119 3.93 -11.43 -16.24
CA ALA A 119 3.40 -10.66 -15.12
C ALA A 119 3.98 -9.24 -15.09
N ARG A 120 3.20 -8.27 -14.62
CA ARG A 120 3.70 -6.96 -14.20
C ARG A 120 4.30 -7.15 -12.81
N VAL A 121 5.52 -6.67 -12.61
CA VAL A 121 6.22 -6.79 -11.33
C VAL A 121 6.46 -5.41 -10.76
N LYS A 122 6.07 -5.22 -9.50
CA LYS A 122 6.29 -4.00 -8.73
C LYS A 122 7.09 -4.31 -7.48
N LEU A 123 7.93 -3.38 -7.05
CA LEU A 123 8.57 -3.39 -5.74
C LEU A 123 7.66 -2.68 -4.74
N GLU A 124 7.15 -3.40 -3.75
CA GLU A 124 6.70 -2.77 -2.51
C GLU A 124 7.90 -2.67 -1.58
N LEU A 125 8.25 -1.44 -1.23
CA LEU A 125 9.29 -1.09 -0.28
C LEU A 125 8.67 -0.06 0.66
N ASN A 126 8.69 -0.34 1.96
CA ASN A 126 8.17 0.55 2.99
C ASN A 126 9.21 0.66 4.10
N PHE A 127 9.35 1.87 4.63
CA PHE A 127 10.16 2.15 5.80
C PHE A 127 9.26 2.41 7.00
N GLU A 128 9.84 2.41 8.20
CA GLU A 128 9.23 2.97 9.39
C GLU A 128 10.30 3.72 10.17
N SER A 129 10.03 5.00 10.40
CA SER A 129 10.89 5.97 11.08
C SER A 129 10.02 6.97 11.87
N TRP A 130 10.66 7.74 12.75
CA TRP A 130 10.05 8.82 13.51
C TRP A 130 9.76 10.09 12.69
N SER A 131 10.41 10.24 11.53
CA SER A 131 10.23 11.33 10.58
C SER A 131 10.07 10.74 9.18
N PRO A 132 9.35 11.41 8.25
CA PRO A 132 9.43 11.06 6.84
C PRO A 132 10.88 11.07 6.34
N LEU A 133 11.21 10.11 5.49
CA LEU A 133 12.53 9.94 4.87
C LEU A 133 12.47 10.43 3.42
N VAL A 134 13.50 11.14 2.96
CA VAL A 134 13.70 11.34 1.51
C VAL A 134 14.42 10.12 0.97
N ILE A 135 13.78 9.43 0.03
CA ILE A 135 14.28 8.20 -0.56
C ILE A 135 14.44 8.36 -2.07
N THR A 136 15.52 7.81 -2.62
CA THR A 136 15.72 7.69 -4.07
C THR A 136 15.89 6.22 -4.42
N VAL A 137 15.02 5.69 -5.27
CA VAL A 137 15.04 4.27 -5.68
C VAL A 137 15.40 4.15 -7.15
N PHE A 138 16.28 3.21 -7.44
CA PHE A 138 16.76 2.90 -8.78
C PHE A 138 16.51 1.43 -9.13
N SER A 139 16.31 1.15 -10.42
CA SER A 139 16.36 -0.20 -10.97
C SER A 139 17.15 -0.21 -12.28
N ASN A 140 18.13 -1.11 -12.39
CA ASN A 140 18.96 -1.30 -13.58
C ASN A 140 19.58 0.00 -14.14
N GLY A 141 20.15 0.83 -13.25
CA GLY A 141 20.75 2.12 -13.60
C GLY A 141 19.76 3.29 -13.78
N GLY A 142 18.45 3.05 -13.87
CA GLY A 142 17.43 4.09 -13.99
C GLY A 142 16.82 4.47 -12.63
N MET A 143 16.67 5.76 -12.35
CA MET A 143 15.88 6.22 -11.21
C MET A 143 14.39 5.96 -11.46
N ILE A 144 13.74 5.23 -10.57
CA ILE A 144 12.31 4.88 -10.65
C ILE A 144 11.46 5.63 -9.61
N TYR A 145 12.10 6.22 -8.59
CA TYR A 145 11.44 7.07 -7.59
C TYR A 145 12.41 8.07 -6.95
N HIS A 146 11.93 9.27 -6.65
CA HIS A 146 12.55 10.22 -5.73
C HIS A 146 11.43 11.00 -5.04
N GLY A 147 11.41 11.01 -3.71
CA GLY A 147 10.34 11.63 -2.92
C GLY A 147 10.40 11.22 -1.46
N ASP A 148 9.35 11.54 -0.71
CA ASP A 148 9.18 11.05 0.66
C ASP A 148 8.72 9.58 0.69
N ASP A 149 9.07 8.84 1.74
CA ASP A 149 8.66 7.45 1.90
C ASP A 149 7.14 7.25 2.09
N LEU A 150 6.42 8.27 2.56
CA LEU A 150 4.99 8.19 2.87
C LEU A 150 4.07 8.31 1.63
N SER A 151 4.51 9.04 0.59
CA SER A 151 3.78 9.18 -0.67
C SER A 151 4.12 8.09 -1.70
N GLN A 152 5.13 7.26 -1.42
CA GLN A 152 5.61 6.22 -2.32
C GLN A 152 4.57 5.11 -2.55
N GLN A 153 4.22 4.88 -3.83
CA GLN A 153 3.44 3.71 -4.27
C GLN A 153 4.34 2.55 -4.67
N ALA A 154 3.79 1.34 -4.83
CA ALA A 154 4.56 0.18 -5.30
C ALA A 154 5.19 0.44 -6.68
N LEU A 155 6.51 0.39 -6.75
CA LEU A 155 7.33 0.93 -7.83
C LEU A 155 7.44 -0.07 -9.01
N PRO A 156 7.14 0.32 -10.26
CA PRO A 156 7.16 -0.62 -11.38
C PRO A 156 8.59 -1.04 -11.75
N LEU A 157 8.85 -2.35 -11.80
CA LEU A 157 10.11 -2.93 -12.30
C LEU A 157 9.96 -3.40 -13.76
N THR A 158 8.86 -4.07 -14.08
CA THR A 158 8.53 -4.47 -15.46
C THR A 158 7.03 -4.62 -15.67
N VAL A 159 6.58 -4.42 -16.91
CA VAL A 159 5.20 -4.61 -17.35
C VAL A 159 4.94 -5.97 -18.01
N SER A 160 6.00 -6.77 -18.22
CA SER A 160 5.95 -8.13 -18.80
C SER A 160 7.24 -8.87 -18.42
N ALA A 161 7.22 -9.55 -17.28
CA ALA A 161 8.37 -10.27 -16.76
C ALA A 161 8.76 -11.48 -17.61
N GLN A 162 10.07 -11.75 -17.68
CA GLN A 162 10.62 -13.00 -18.19
C GLN A 162 11.25 -13.79 -17.02
N PRO A 163 11.04 -15.11 -16.91
CA PRO A 163 11.81 -15.95 -16.01
C PRO A 163 13.32 -15.79 -16.20
N GLY A 164 14.08 -15.69 -15.11
CA GLY A 164 15.53 -15.45 -15.15
C GLY A 164 15.91 -13.99 -15.44
N GLN A 165 14.94 -13.07 -15.61
CA GLN A 165 15.23 -11.64 -15.70
C GLN A 165 15.73 -11.12 -14.35
N THR A 166 16.90 -10.48 -14.34
CA THR A 166 17.48 -9.88 -13.14
C THR A 166 17.24 -8.37 -13.10
N PHE A 167 16.94 -7.86 -11.92
CA PHE A 167 16.89 -6.44 -11.59
C PHE A 167 17.88 -6.15 -10.48
N VAL A 168 18.74 -5.15 -10.67
CA VAL A 168 19.51 -4.58 -9.57
C VAL A 168 18.71 -3.41 -9.01
N ILE A 169 18.21 -3.57 -7.79
CA ILE A 169 17.51 -2.54 -7.02
C ILE A 169 18.55 -1.82 -6.18
N ALA A 170 18.50 -0.49 -6.19
CA ALA A 170 19.28 0.33 -5.27
C ALA A 170 18.40 1.39 -4.61
N VAL A 171 18.67 1.70 -3.35
CA VAL A 171 17.96 2.71 -2.58
C VAL A 171 18.99 3.60 -1.89
N ARG A 172 18.88 4.91 -2.10
CA ARG A 172 19.57 5.93 -1.31
C ARG A 172 18.58 6.48 -0.29
N LEU A 173 19.00 6.54 0.97
CA LEU A 173 18.30 7.15 2.07
C LEU A 173 19.08 8.39 2.52
N ASP A 174 18.48 9.56 2.38
CA ASP A 174 19.08 10.83 2.81
C ASP A 174 18.55 11.17 4.21
N GLU A 175 19.19 10.56 5.23
CA GLU A 175 18.64 10.46 6.59
C GLU A 175 19.41 11.29 7.64
N GLN A 176 18.66 12.00 8.49
CA GLN A 176 19.16 12.51 9.79
C GLN A 176 19.04 11.42 10.84
N ALA A 177 20.02 11.30 11.75
CA ALA A 177 20.18 10.17 12.70
C ALA A 177 18.97 9.90 13.63
N LEU A 178 17.96 9.19 13.11
CA LEU A 178 16.75 8.74 13.79
C LEU A 178 16.64 7.22 13.70
N GLU A 179 15.84 6.60 14.56
CA GLU A 179 15.61 5.15 14.49
C GLU A 179 14.73 4.80 13.29
N THR A 180 15.29 4.04 12.35
CA THR A 180 14.64 3.66 11.09
C THR A 180 14.86 2.18 10.80
N HIS A 181 13.88 1.55 10.13
CA HIS A 181 14.03 0.22 9.54
C HIS A 181 13.21 0.06 8.25
N ILE A 182 13.55 -0.96 7.45
CA ILE A 182 12.67 -1.44 6.38
C ILE A 182 11.52 -2.22 7.04
N SER A 183 10.30 -1.71 6.98
CA SER A 183 9.12 -2.31 7.61
C SER A 183 8.48 -3.40 6.73
N THR A 184 8.59 -3.27 5.40
CA THR A 184 8.18 -4.31 4.44
C THR A 184 8.98 -4.18 3.15
N CYS A 185 9.46 -5.29 2.60
CA CYS A 185 10.00 -5.31 1.24
C CYS A 185 9.63 -6.61 0.51
N ARG A 186 9.00 -6.50 -0.65
CA ARG A 186 8.61 -7.64 -1.50
C ARG A 186 8.35 -7.21 -2.94
N LEU A 187 8.52 -8.17 -3.85
CA LEU A 187 8.00 -8.04 -5.21
C LEU A 187 6.55 -8.48 -5.25
N LEU A 188 5.70 -7.68 -5.89
CA LEU A 188 4.29 -7.95 -6.16
C LEU A 188 4.13 -8.34 -7.64
N PHE A 189 3.43 -9.45 -7.89
CA PHE A 189 3.23 -10.01 -9.22
C PHE A 189 1.75 -9.92 -9.63
N GLU A 190 1.47 -9.05 -10.60
CA GLU A 190 0.14 -8.94 -11.24
C GLU A 190 0.16 -9.75 -12.54
N PRO A 191 -0.68 -10.79 -12.71
CA PRO A 191 -0.65 -11.61 -13.91
C PRO A 191 -1.08 -10.84 -15.18
N PRO A 192 -0.78 -11.38 -16.38
CA PRO A 192 -1.35 -10.93 -17.65
C PRO A 192 -2.88 -10.74 -17.60
N ARG A 193 -3.40 -9.76 -18.34
CA ARG A 193 -4.82 -9.33 -18.26
C ARG A 193 -5.84 -10.39 -18.70
N ASP A 194 -5.41 -11.39 -19.45
CA ASP A 194 -6.19 -12.56 -19.90
C ASP A 194 -6.31 -13.65 -18.83
N ARG A 195 -5.53 -13.53 -17.74
CA ARG A 195 -5.51 -14.47 -16.61
C ARG A 195 -6.17 -13.86 -15.36
N PRO A 196 -6.88 -14.65 -14.55
CA PRO A 196 -7.48 -14.16 -13.31
C PRO A 196 -6.39 -13.81 -12.29
N ASN A 197 -6.65 -12.79 -11.48
CA ASN A 197 -5.68 -12.25 -10.52
C ASN A 197 -5.90 -12.84 -9.11
N PRO A 198 -4.97 -13.67 -8.58
CA PRO A 198 -5.14 -14.30 -7.27
C PRO A 198 -5.06 -13.31 -6.11
N ALA A 199 -4.28 -12.23 -6.24
CA ALA A 199 -4.18 -11.18 -5.22
C ALA A 199 -5.48 -10.36 -5.14
N LEU A 200 -6.13 -10.11 -6.29
CA LEU A 200 -7.45 -9.48 -6.32
C LEU A 200 -8.48 -10.35 -5.60
N PHE A 201 -8.57 -11.65 -5.94
CA PHE A 201 -9.53 -12.54 -5.27
C PHE A 201 -9.26 -12.68 -3.77
N ARG A 202 -7.99 -12.68 -3.34
CA ARG A 202 -7.62 -12.66 -1.92
C ARG A 202 -8.17 -11.42 -1.21
N GLU A 203 -8.06 -10.22 -1.80
CA GLU A 203 -8.64 -9.01 -1.21
C GLU A 203 -10.19 -8.99 -1.31
N GLU A 204 -10.79 -9.61 -2.33
CA GLU A 204 -12.25 -9.82 -2.42
C GLU A 204 -12.76 -10.71 -1.26
N ILE A 205 -12.04 -11.78 -0.90
CA ILE A 205 -12.35 -12.63 0.28
C ILE A 205 -12.23 -11.81 1.58
N LEU A 206 -11.12 -11.09 1.78
CA LEU A 206 -10.87 -10.31 3.01
C LEU A 206 -11.93 -9.19 3.19
N ALA A 207 -12.30 -8.53 2.10
CA ALA A 207 -13.39 -7.55 2.10
C ALA A 207 -14.74 -8.22 2.42
N ALA A 208 -15.06 -9.36 1.80
CA ALA A 208 -16.29 -10.10 2.08
C ALA A 208 -16.38 -10.56 3.54
N GLN A 209 -15.30 -11.13 4.12
CA GLN A 209 -15.22 -11.48 5.55
C GLN A 209 -15.54 -10.27 6.43
N SER A 210 -14.91 -9.12 6.15
CA SER A 210 -15.08 -7.89 6.93
C SER A 210 -16.52 -7.37 6.91
N VAL A 211 -17.16 -7.36 5.73
CA VAL A 211 -18.54 -6.87 5.58
C VAL A 211 -19.55 -7.89 6.14
N ILE A 212 -19.36 -9.20 5.93
CA ILE A 212 -20.23 -10.25 6.50
C ILE A 212 -20.17 -10.26 8.04
N ALA A 213 -18.99 -10.04 8.62
CA ALA A 213 -18.87 -9.90 10.08
C ALA A 213 -19.66 -8.70 10.61
N ALA A 214 -19.63 -7.56 9.92
CA ALA A 214 -20.27 -6.31 10.35
C ALA A 214 -21.81 -6.37 10.40
N TYR A 215 -22.47 -7.18 9.56
CA TYR A 215 -23.93 -7.26 9.49
C TYR A 215 -24.46 -8.62 9.98
N ALA A 216 -25.43 -8.60 10.91
CA ALA A 216 -25.95 -9.82 11.55
C ALA A 216 -27.05 -10.53 10.73
N GLU A 217 -27.96 -9.77 10.13
CA GLU A 217 -29.06 -10.29 9.32
C GLU A 217 -28.54 -11.03 8.09
N GLY A 218 -28.93 -12.30 7.90
CA GLY A 218 -28.48 -13.15 6.79
C GLY A 218 -26.99 -13.53 6.83
N ARG A 219 -26.29 -13.33 7.96
CA ARG A 219 -24.84 -13.61 8.08
C ARG A 219 -24.49 -15.05 7.72
N ALA A 220 -25.27 -16.03 8.22
CA ALA A 220 -25.00 -17.45 8.03
C ALA A 220 -25.02 -17.84 6.54
N ASP A 221 -26.03 -17.40 5.80
CA ASP A 221 -26.17 -17.70 4.36
C ASP A 221 -25.03 -17.07 3.54
N ARG A 222 -24.63 -15.84 3.87
CA ARG A 222 -23.53 -15.15 3.19
C ARG A 222 -22.16 -15.72 3.55
N GLN A 223 -21.99 -16.19 4.79
CA GLN A 223 -20.81 -16.97 5.18
C GLN A 223 -20.74 -18.26 4.36
N GLN A 224 -21.85 -19.02 4.24
CA GLN A 224 -21.91 -20.22 3.41
C GLN A 224 -21.60 -19.94 1.92
N GLN A 225 -22.06 -18.80 1.38
CA GLN A 225 -21.72 -18.36 0.02
C GLN A 225 -20.24 -18.04 -0.15
N LEU A 226 -19.63 -17.36 0.83
CA LEU A 226 -18.19 -17.10 0.87
C LEU A 226 -17.38 -18.40 0.99
N ASP A 227 -17.73 -19.27 1.92
CA ASP A 227 -17.08 -20.58 2.13
C ASP A 227 -17.13 -21.42 0.84
N ALA A 228 -18.26 -21.40 0.12
CA ALA A 228 -18.44 -22.08 -1.15
C ALA A 228 -17.60 -21.47 -2.29
N ALA A 229 -17.34 -20.16 -2.27
CA ALA A 229 -16.43 -19.50 -3.19
C ALA A 229 -14.97 -19.85 -2.88
N VAL A 230 -14.55 -19.74 -1.61
CA VAL A 230 -13.18 -20.07 -1.17
C VAL A 230 -12.84 -21.54 -1.45
N LYS A 231 -13.78 -22.46 -1.17
CA LYS A 231 -13.63 -23.91 -1.45
C LYS A 231 -13.52 -24.26 -2.94
N ALA A 232 -13.93 -23.37 -3.85
CA ALA A 232 -13.87 -23.62 -5.29
C ALA A 232 -12.48 -23.42 -5.90
N VAL A 233 -11.52 -22.86 -5.16
CA VAL A 233 -10.13 -22.69 -5.61
C VAL A 233 -9.39 -24.03 -5.55
N ASP A 234 -9.01 -24.60 -6.70
CA ASP A 234 -8.19 -25.83 -6.76
C ASP A 234 -6.70 -25.46 -6.63
N LEU A 235 -6.27 -25.24 -5.38
CA LEU A 235 -4.86 -25.00 -5.06
C LEU A 235 -3.96 -26.17 -5.51
N ALA A 236 -4.47 -27.40 -5.48
CA ALA A 236 -3.73 -28.59 -5.89
C ALA A 236 -3.50 -28.65 -7.40
N ALA A 237 -4.21 -27.87 -8.22
CA ALA A 237 -3.88 -27.72 -9.64
C ALA A 237 -2.48 -27.15 -9.83
N LEU A 238 -2.05 -26.18 -9.02
CA LEU A 238 -0.70 -25.63 -9.06
C LEU A 238 0.36 -26.67 -8.66
N ASP A 239 0.06 -27.52 -7.67
CA ASP A 239 0.95 -28.59 -7.22
C ASP A 239 1.10 -29.70 -8.29
N ARG A 240 0.04 -29.93 -9.09
CA ARG A 240 0.06 -30.79 -10.29
C ARG A 240 0.68 -30.11 -11.52
N GLY A 241 1.02 -28.82 -11.44
CA GLY A 241 1.52 -28.01 -12.55
C GLY A 241 0.48 -27.54 -13.56
N ASP A 242 -0.81 -27.78 -13.30
CA ASP A 242 -1.95 -27.39 -14.14
C ASP A 242 -2.36 -25.92 -13.90
N GLN A 243 -1.66 -25.03 -14.61
CA GLN A 243 -1.95 -23.59 -14.55
C GLN A 243 -3.36 -23.24 -15.07
N SER A 244 -3.82 -23.96 -16.09
CA SER A 244 -5.12 -23.77 -16.74
C SER A 244 -6.28 -24.11 -15.80
N GLY A 245 -6.19 -25.25 -15.11
CA GLY A 245 -7.18 -25.69 -14.12
C GLY A 245 -7.21 -24.79 -12.90
N PHE A 246 -6.05 -24.30 -12.43
CA PHE A 246 -6.02 -23.29 -11.37
C PHE A 246 -6.72 -22.00 -11.81
N ASP A 247 -6.35 -21.44 -12.96
CA ASP A 247 -6.93 -20.21 -13.49
C ASP A 247 -8.46 -20.37 -13.67
N GLU A 248 -8.93 -21.50 -14.19
CA GLU A 248 -10.38 -21.76 -14.29
C GLU A 248 -11.05 -21.90 -12.92
N SER A 249 -10.45 -22.61 -11.97
CA SER A 249 -10.99 -22.72 -10.60
C SER A 249 -11.13 -21.34 -9.93
N LEU A 250 -10.21 -20.40 -10.21
CA LEU A 250 -10.24 -19.05 -9.70
C LEU A 250 -11.37 -18.22 -10.32
N ARG A 251 -11.65 -18.37 -11.63
CA ARG A 251 -12.84 -17.77 -12.28
C ARG A 251 -14.14 -18.30 -11.68
N GLN A 252 -14.22 -19.61 -11.44
CA GLN A 252 -15.39 -20.24 -10.82
C GLN A 252 -15.58 -19.79 -9.35
N ALA A 253 -14.50 -19.60 -8.61
CA ALA A 253 -14.52 -19.05 -7.26
C ALA A 253 -15.02 -17.58 -7.26
N GLN A 254 -14.53 -16.75 -8.18
CA GLN A 254 -15.02 -15.37 -8.35
C GLN A 254 -16.51 -15.33 -8.73
N ALA A 255 -16.96 -16.16 -9.67
CA ALA A 255 -18.37 -16.26 -10.06
C ALA A 255 -19.29 -16.69 -8.90
N LYS A 256 -18.80 -17.53 -7.98
CA LYS A 256 -19.52 -17.88 -6.74
C LYS A 256 -19.59 -16.71 -5.76
N LEU A 257 -18.50 -15.94 -5.63
CA LEU A 257 -18.46 -14.79 -4.73
C LEU A 257 -19.37 -13.65 -5.21
N GLN A 258 -19.54 -13.48 -6.52
CA GLN A 258 -20.47 -12.53 -7.14
C GLN A 258 -21.95 -12.75 -6.77
N VAL A 259 -22.32 -13.87 -6.13
CA VAL A 259 -23.67 -14.04 -5.54
C VAL A 259 -23.94 -13.00 -4.43
N LEU A 260 -22.89 -12.43 -3.82
CA LEU A 260 -23.00 -11.34 -2.84
C LEU A 260 -23.34 -9.97 -3.49
N ASP A 261 -23.15 -9.79 -4.80
CA ASP A 261 -23.32 -8.51 -5.49
C ASP A 261 -24.66 -7.79 -5.19
N PRO A 262 -25.84 -8.46 -5.24
CA PRO A 262 -27.12 -7.79 -5.03
C PRO A 262 -27.27 -7.22 -3.61
N TRP A 263 -26.61 -7.84 -2.62
CA TRP A 263 -26.54 -7.34 -1.25
C TRP A 263 -25.50 -6.24 -1.11
N LEU A 264 -24.29 -6.43 -1.64
CA LEU A 264 -23.22 -5.42 -1.58
C LEU A 264 -23.63 -4.10 -2.26
N LYS A 265 -24.42 -4.16 -3.34
CA LYS A 265 -24.98 -3.00 -4.05
C LYS A 265 -26.08 -2.25 -3.29
N GLN A 266 -26.52 -2.73 -2.12
CA GLN A 266 -27.40 -1.98 -1.21
C GLN A 266 -26.62 -0.91 -0.42
N PHE A 267 -25.30 -1.06 -0.27
CA PHE A 267 -24.46 -0.10 0.42
C PHE A 267 -23.99 1.00 -0.53
N THR A 268 -23.95 2.25 -0.03
CA THR A 268 -23.35 3.38 -0.73
C THR A 268 -22.14 3.87 0.05
N ILE A 269 -20.94 3.73 -0.51
CA ILE A 269 -19.70 4.29 0.03
C ILE A 269 -19.42 5.61 -0.70
N ARG A 270 -19.26 6.71 0.04
CA ARG A 270 -18.83 8.00 -0.50
C ARG A 270 -17.40 8.27 -0.06
N ILE A 271 -16.53 8.58 -1.01
CA ILE A 271 -15.11 8.82 -0.78
C ILE A 271 -14.81 10.23 -1.30
N VAL A 272 -14.10 11.03 -0.52
CA VAL A 272 -13.69 12.41 -0.86
C VAL A 272 -12.23 12.55 -0.48
N GLY A 273 -11.41 13.14 -1.36
CA GLY A 273 -10.01 13.43 -1.04
C GLY A 273 -9.92 14.53 0.02
N ASN A 274 -9.00 14.38 0.97
CA ASN A 274 -8.74 15.40 1.99
C ASN A 274 -7.24 15.49 2.24
N SER A 275 -6.77 16.69 2.59
CA SER A 275 -5.46 16.91 3.18
C SER A 275 -5.67 17.72 4.46
N HIS A 276 -5.39 17.10 5.61
CA HIS A 276 -5.27 17.82 6.87
C HIS A 276 -3.88 18.44 6.95
N ILE A 277 -3.80 19.72 7.26
CA ILE A 277 -2.54 20.47 7.40
C ILE A 277 -2.61 21.24 8.72
N ASP A 278 -1.69 20.97 9.63
CA ASP A 278 -1.53 21.75 10.85
C ASP A 278 -0.87 23.10 10.52
N MET A 279 -1.51 24.20 10.94
CA MET A 279 -1.13 25.56 10.51
C MET A 279 0.26 25.99 11.03
N ALA A 280 0.64 25.49 12.21
CA ALA A 280 1.98 25.55 12.77
C ALA A 280 2.16 24.32 13.68
N TRP A 281 3.18 23.50 13.41
CA TRP A 281 3.48 22.30 14.19
C TRP A 281 4.99 22.19 14.45
N LEU A 282 5.70 21.35 13.71
CA LEU A 282 7.17 21.22 13.79
C LEU A 282 7.90 22.19 12.84
N TRP A 283 7.17 22.97 12.05
CA TRP A 283 7.68 23.95 11.10
C TRP A 283 7.03 25.34 11.28
N PRO A 284 7.70 26.43 10.88
CA PRO A 284 7.12 27.77 10.85
C PRO A 284 5.92 27.88 9.91
N TRP A 285 4.95 28.75 10.23
CA TRP A 285 3.76 28.97 9.40
C TRP A 285 4.08 29.40 7.95
N THR A 286 5.25 30.00 7.72
CA THR A 286 5.73 30.37 6.38
C THR A 286 5.99 29.15 5.50
N GLU A 287 6.40 28.03 6.08
CA GLU A 287 6.54 26.75 5.37
C GLU A 287 5.19 26.10 5.14
N THR A 288 4.25 26.22 6.09
CA THR A 288 2.85 25.78 5.91
C THR A 288 2.21 26.39 4.66
N VAL A 289 2.46 27.67 4.36
CA VAL A 289 1.99 28.32 3.12
C VAL A 289 2.45 27.58 1.87
N GLU A 290 3.71 27.13 1.85
CA GLU A 290 4.29 26.39 0.72
C GLU A 290 3.74 24.97 0.63
N VAL A 291 3.54 24.30 1.77
CA VAL A 291 2.86 22.99 1.85
C VAL A 291 1.44 23.11 1.30
N VAL A 292 0.66 24.10 1.74
CA VAL A 292 -0.71 24.37 1.26
C VAL A 292 -0.72 24.60 -0.26
N ARG A 293 0.19 25.42 -0.80
CA ARG A 293 0.30 25.66 -2.24
C ARG A 293 0.59 24.37 -3.00
N ASN A 294 1.54 23.58 -2.52
CA ASN A 294 1.94 22.34 -3.17
C ASN A 294 0.80 21.30 -3.13
N THR A 295 0.11 21.17 -2.00
CA THR A 295 -1.12 20.36 -1.86
C THR A 295 -2.19 20.78 -2.87
N PHE A 296 -2.51 22.08 -2.97
CA PHE A 296 -3.51 22.56 -3.94
C PHE A 296 -3.09 22.31 -5.39
N ARG A 297 -1.81 22.41 -5.74
CA ARG A 297 -1.32 22.04 -7.09
C ARG A 297 -1.55 20.56 -7.37
N SER A 298 -1.09 19.66 -6.49
CA SER A 298 -1.31 18.21 -6.65
C SER A 298 -2.81 17.85 -6.73
N VAL A 299 -3.65 18.52 -5.95
CA VAL A 299 -5.11 18.37 -6.01
C VAL A 299 -5.68 18.85 -7.34
N LEU A 300 -5.26 19.99 -7.87
CA LEU A 300 -5.71 20.49 -9.17
C LEU A 300 -5.29 19.58 -10.33
N ASP A 301 -4.09 19.00 -10.24
CA ASP A 301 -3.58 18.01 -11.19
C ASP A 301 -4.46 16.75 -11.17
N LEU A 302 -4.74 16.20 -9.97
CA LEU A 302 -5.68 15.09 -9.77
C LEU A 302 -7.10 15.43 -10.25
N LEU A 303 -7.57 16.66 -10.04
CA LEU A 303 -8.85 17.13 -10.56
C LEU A 303 -8.85 17.24 -12.11
N ARG A 304 -7.70 17.43 -12.77
CA ARG A 304 -7.62 17.35 -14.25
C ARG A 304 -7.62 15.91 -14.74
N GLU A 305 -6.87 15.03 -14.10
CA GLU A 305 -6.71 13.63 -14.51
C GLU A 305 -7.96 12.77 -14.19
N TYR A 306 -8.63 13.02 -13.07
CA TYR A 306 -9.77 12.25 -12.59
C TYR A 306 -11.03 13.14 -12.51
N PRO A 307 -11.94 13.11 -13.51
CA PRO A 307 -13.11 13.99 -13.56
C PRO A 307 -14.08 13.86 -12.37
N ASP A 308 -14.22 12.64 -11.83
CA ASP A 308 -15.10 12.34 -10.70
C ASP A 308 -14.47 12.66 -9.33
N PHE A 309 -13.17 12.98 -9.28
CA PHE A 309 -12.49 13.32 -8.03
C PHE A 309 -13.09 14.60 -7.43
N LYS A 310 -13.30 14.54 -6.11
CA LYS A 310 -13.79 15.62 -5.23
C LYS A 310 -12.80 15.80 -4.09
N PHE A 311 -12.52 17.05 -3.73
CA PHE A 311 -11.59 17.38 -2.65
C PHE A 311 -12.24 18.24 -1.56
N THR A 312 -11.77 18.11 -0.33
CA THR A 312 -12.16 18.97 0.79
C THR A 312 -10.96 19.40 1.63
N MET A 313 -10.90 20.69 1.95
CA MET A 313 -9.91 21.31 2.84
C MET A 313 -10.69 22.12 3.89
N SER A 314 -10.35 21.94 5.17
CA SER A 314 -11.14 22.43 6.30
C SER A 314 -10.93 23.91 6.62
N SER A 315 -9.72 24.43 6.40
CA SER A 315 -9.27 25.70 6.97
C SER A 315 -9.42 26.87 5.99
N ALA A 316 -10.31 27.82 6.27
CA ALA A 316 -10.47 29.05 5.47
C ALA A 316 -9.16 29.84 5.29
N ARG A 317 -8.28 29.86 6.31
CA ARG A 317 -6.96 30.52 6.28
C ARG A 317 -6.04 30.00 5.16
N THR A 318 -6.21 28.75 4.73
CA THR A 318 -5.43 28.19 3.60
C THR A 318 -5.82 28.84 2.28
N TYR A 319 -7.11 29.08 2.07
CA TYR A 319 -7.65 29.77 0.89
C TYR A 319 -7.22 31.25 0.87
N GLU A 320 -7.32 31.94 2.01
CA GLU A 320 -6.86 33.32 2.18
C GLU A 320 -5.36 33.48 1.83
N TRP A 321 -4.50 32.55 2.28
CA TRP A 321 -3.09 32.55 1.87
C TRP A 321 -2.90 32.32 0.37
N MET A 322 -3.73 31.50 -0.28
CA MET A 322 -3.65 31.32 -1.74
C MET A 322 -4.14 32.57 -2.48
N GLU A 323 -5.19 33.25 -1.99
CA GLU A 323 -5.67 34.51 -2.55
C GLU A 323 -4.61 35.62 -2.44
N GLU A 324 -4.02 35.81 -1.25
CA GLU A 324 -3.00 36.83 -0.99
C GLU A 324 -1.69 36.59 -1.76
N LYS A 325 -1.22 35.33 -1.84
CA LYS A 325 0.16 35.01 -2.26
C LYS A 325 0.26 34.31 -3.60
N TYR A 326 -0.81 33.61 -4.01
CA TYR A 326 -0.85 32.79 -5.22
C TYR A 326 -2.16 33.02 -6.01
N PRO A 327 -2.51 34.26 -6.37
CA PRO A 327 -3.84 34.62 -6.86
C PRO A 327 -4.28 33.86 -8.13
N ASP A 328 -3.36 33.43 -8.99
CA ASP A 328 -3.70 32.64 -10.18
C ASP A 328 -4.03 31.18 -9.82
N LEU A 329 -3.38 30.61 -8.80
CA LEU A 329 -3.74 29.31 -8.23
C LEU A 329 -5.13 29.40 -7.56
N PHE A 330 -5.38 30.50 -6.83
CA PHE A 330 -6.68 30.75 -6.21
C PHE A 330 -7.81 30.87 -7.23
N LYS A 331 -7.59 31.52 -8.38
CA LYS A 331 -8.56 31.55 -9.50
C LYS A 331 -8.85 30.14 -10.05
N GLU A 332 -7.85 29.27 -10.21
CA GLU A 332 -8.11 27.89 -10.64
C GLU A 332 -8.91 27.10 -9.58
N ILE A 333 -8.58 27.27 -8.29
CA ILE A 333 -9.35 26.69 -7.18
C ILE A 333 -10.81 27.17 -7.23
N GLU A 334 -11.05 28.48 -7.36
CA GLU A 334 -12.40 29.06 -7.42
C GLU A 334 -13.20 28.53 -8.62
N GLN A 335 -12.55 28.34 -9.78
CA GLN A 335 -13.15 27.67 -10.93
C GLN A 335 -13.54 26.22 -10.62
N ARG A 336 -12.71 25.44 -9.89
CA ARG A 336 -13.09 24.05 -9.53
C ARG A 336 -14.26 24.02 -8.54
N VAL A 337 -14.26 24.91 -7.55
CA VAL A 337 -15.36 25.07 -6.59
C VAL A 337 -16.67 25.43 -7.30
N LYS A 338 -16.64 26.32 -8.30
CA LYS A 338 -17.82 26.66 -9.14
C LYS A 338 -18.34 25.48 -9.95
N HIS A 339 -17.50 24.52 -10.31
CA HIS A 339 -17.90 23.24 -10.92
C HIS A 339 -18.28 22.17 -9.86
N GLY A 340 -18.38 22.53 -8.58
CA GLY A 340 -18.76 21.65 -7.48
C GLY A 340 -17.75 20.53 -7.22
N ARG A 341 -16.45 20.81 -7.33
CA ARG A 341 -15.35 19.82 -7.26
C ARG A 341 -14.42 20.00 -6.08
#